data_AF-A0AAV2CIP3-F1
#
_entry.id   AF-A0AAV2CIP3-F1
#
_cell.length_a   1.000
_cell.length_b   1.000
_cell.length_c   1.000
_cell.angle_alpha   90.00
_cell.angle_beta   90.00
_cell.angle_gamma   90.00
#
_symmetry.space_group_name_H-M   'P 1'
#
loop_
_entity.id
_entity.type
_entity.pdbx_description
1 polymer ?
#
loop_
_entity_poly.entity_id
_entity_poly.type
_entity_poly.pdbx_seq_one_letter_code
_entity_poly.pdbx_strand_id
1 'polypeptide(L)'
;MKDVLREMKELKPESGNLTVTEDAEAEGGTQEEEDDGSLSDGGNLGNDLSPEEMKIAESATGVVSNALVFIKELVRTITGLIKLEKPDDSGNFVDALEKLLTLCQGMGEQIDELGACLYPPQELPVMKTALDKISKQVDEGRKEVETLNCSAEAFFQGCNSLKISIRLMETELDSSMTAVIEAKMQSISVDN
;
A
#
# COMPACT_ATOMS: atom_id res chain seq x y z
N MET A 1 7.82 -4.06 1.34
CA MET A 1 7.54 -3.23 0.11
C MET A 1 7.17 -3.99 -1.17
N LYS A 2 8.08 -4.67 -1.91
CA LYS A 2 7.69 -5.34 -3.19
C LYS A 2 6.74 -6.50 -2.96
N ASP A 3 7.00 -7.28 -1.92
CA ASP A 3 6.11 -8.36 -1.48
C ASP A 3 4.75 -7.81 -1.05
N VAL A 4 4.74 -6.75 -0.23
CA VAL A 4 3.51 -6.01 0.12
C VAL A 4 2.72 -5.58 -1.11
N LEU A 5 3.36 -5.01 -2.14
CA LEU A 5 2.66 -4.64 -3.37
C LEU A 5 2.09 -5.86 -4.12
N ARG A 6 2.78 -7.00 -4.09
CA ARG A 6 2.27 -8.25 -4.67
C ARG A 6 1.03 -8.70 -3.91
N GLU A 7 1.12 -8.79 -2.58
CA GLU A 7 0.03 -9.21 -1.69
C GLU A 7 -1.21 -8.30 -1.85
N MET A 8 -1.02 -6.99 -1.93
CA MET A 8 -2.10 -6.03 -2.16
C MET A 8 -2.80 -6.22 -3.51
N LYS A 9 -2.09 -6.71 -4.54
CA LYS A 9 -2.68 -7.04 -5.85
C LYS A 9 -3.43 -8.37 -5.86
N GLU A 10 -3.25 -9.19 -4.82
CA GLU A 10 -3.93 -10.47 -4.64
C GLU A 10 -5.19 -10.34 -3.77
N LEU A 11 -5.45 -9.15 -3.21
CA LEU A 11 -6.70 -8.82 -2.51
C LEU A 11 -7.89 -8.98 -3.46
N LYS A 12 -8.98 -9.53 -2.93
CA LYS A 12 -10.21 -9.82 -3.69
C LYS A 12 -11.38 -9.04 -3.10
N PRO A 13 -12.42 -8.76 -3.89
CA PRO A 13 -13.70 -8.33 -3.32
C PRO A 13 -14.39 -9.53 -2.66
N GLU A 14 -15.27 -9.24 -1.70
CA GLU A 14 -16.20 -10.22 -1.14
C GLU A 14 -16.92 -10.94 -2.29
N SER A 15 -16.74 -12.25 -2.38
CA SER A 15 -17.41 -13.05 -3.40
C SER A 15 -18.89 -13.08 -3.08
N GLY A 16 -19.65 -12.16 -3.71
CA GLY A 16 -21.11 -12.19 -3.66
C GLY A 16 -21.56 -13.59 -4.05
N ASN A 17 -22.15 -14.29 -3.09
CA ASN A 17 -22.55 -15.69 -3.14
C ASN A 17 -23.21 -16.04 -4.50
N LEU A 18 -22.41 -16.48 -5.47
CA LEU A 18 -22.91 -17.13 -6.68
C LEU A 18 -23.16 -18.58 -6.30
N THR A 19 -24.22 -18.82 -5.53
CA THR A 19 -24.98 -20.05 -5.69
C THR A 19 -25.57 -19.99 -7.10
N VAL A 20 -24.78 -20.36 -8.10
CA VAL A 20 -25.34 -20.92 -9.32
C VAL A 20 -25.98 -22.23 -8.86
N THR A 21 -27.25 -22.17 -8.51
CA THR A 21 -28.11 -23.35 -8.56
C THR A 21 -28.12 -23.78 -10.02
N GLU A 22 -27.19 -24.66 -10.38
CA GLU A 22 -27.35 -25.49 -11.57
C GLU A 22 -28.49 -26.45 -11.28
N ASP A 23 -29.72 -26.00 -11.53
CA ASP A 23 -30.81 -26.89 -11.88
C ASP A 23 -30.44 -27.55 -13.21
N ALA A 24 -29.85 -28.73 -13.14
CA ALA A 24 -29.82 -29.67 -14.24
C ALA A 24 -30.24 -31.04 -13.70
N GLU A 25 -31.47 -31.41 -14.04
CA GLU A 25 -32.06 -32.68 -13.67
C GLU A 25 -31.23 -33.89 -14.13
N ALA A 26 -31.35 -34.94 -13.33
CA ALA A 26 -30.66 -36.21 -13.40
C ALA A 26 -30.81 -36.95 -14.75
N GLU A 27 -29.77 -37.69 -15.13
CA GLU A 27 -29.85 -39.06 -15.68
C GLU A 27 -28.50 -39.75 -15.42
N GLY A 28 -28.54 -41.02 -15.02
CA GLY A 28 -27.46 -41.68 -14.28
C GLY A 28 -26.34 -42.32 -15.10
N GLY A 29 -25.27 -42.70 -14.39
CA GLY A 29 -24.21 -43.55 -14.90
C GLY A 29 -22.98 -43.57 -13.98
N THR A 30 -22.86 -44.61 -13.16
CA THR A 30 -21.66 -44.95 -12.37
C THR A 30 -20.46 -45.26 -13.26
N GLN A 31 -19.32 -44.60 -13.01
CA GLN A 31 -18.01 -45.25 -12.95
C GLN A 31 -16.98 -44.35 -12.27
N GLU A 32 -16.34 -44.90 -11.24
CA GLU A 32 -15.16 -44.43 -10.53
C GLU A 32 -14.01 -44.22 -11.54
N GLU A 33 -13.20 -43.16 -11.38
CA GLU A 33 -11.72 -43.19 -11.36
C GLU A 33 -11.17 -41.90 -10.70
N GLU A 34 -10.02 -42.07 -10.09
CA GLU A 34 -9.35 -41.25 -9.08
C GLU A 34 -8.71 -39.97 -9.68
N ASP A 35 -8.98 -38.78 -9.14
CA ASP A 35 -8.01 -37.68 -9.19
C ASP A 35 -8.28 -36.56 -8.16
N ASP A 36 -7.18 -36.04 -7.62
CA ASP A 36 -6.97 -34.78 -6.90
C ASP A 36 -7.91 -34.39 -5.74
N GLY A 37 -7.64 -35.01 -4.59
CA GLY A 37 -8.16 -34.56 -3.29
C GLY A 37 -7.11 -33.84 -2.45
N SER A 38 -6.16 -33.09 -3.03
CA SER A 38 -5.37 -32.15 -2.24
C SER A 38 -6.06 -30.79 -2.22
N LEU A 39 -7.19 -30.72 -1.49
CA LEU A 39 -7.64 -29.47 -0.91
C LEU A 39 -6.56 -28.99 0.06
N SER A 40 -5.55 -28.32 -0.48
CA SER A 40 -4.76 -27.37 0.27
C SER A 40 -5.74 -26.25 0.64
N ASP A 41 -6.47 -26.49 1.72
CA ASP A 41 -7.06 -25.51 2.62
C ASP A 41 -5.91 -24.66 3.21
N GLY A 42 -5.21 -23.97 2.31
CA GLY A 42 -4.37 -22.84 2.64
C GLY A 42 -5.34 -21.71 2.89
N GLY A 43 -5.83 -21.66 4.14
CA GLY A 43 -6.94 -20.83 4.57
C GLY A 43 -7.03 -19.51 3.81
N ASN A 44 -8.17 -19.31 3.15
CA ASN A 44 -8.61 -18.04 2.59
C ASN A 44 -8.87 -17.07 3.76
N LEU A 45 -7.80 -16.68 4.44
CA LEU A 45 -7.82 -15.80 5.61
C LEU A 45 -8.12 -14.39 5.11
N GLY A 46 -9.41 -14.02 5.09
CA GLY A 46 -9.82 -12.62 5.15
C GLY A 46 -9.49 -11.77 3.92
N ASN A 47 -9.67 -12.29 2.70
CA ASN A 47 -9.59 -11.49 1.48
C ASN A 47 -10.96 -11.04 0.96
N ASP A 48 -12.02 -11.13 1.77
CA ASP A 48 -13.37 -10.70 1.36
C ASP A 48 -13.57 -9.22 1.74
N LEU A 49 -13.09 -8.31 0.88
CA LEU A 49 -13.24 -6.87 1.09
C LEU A 49 -14.62 -6.39 0.64
N SER A 50 -15.27 -5.55 1.44
CA SER A 50 -16.44 -4.80 0.97
C SER A 50 -16.08 -3.91 -0.23
N PRO A 51 -17.05 -3.45 -1.05
CA PRO A 51 -16.76 -2.51 -2.14
C PRO A 51 -16.00 -1.24 -1.68
N GLU A 52 -16.33 -0.74 -0.49
CA GLU A 52 -15.68 0.40 0.14
C GLU A 52 -14.25 0.06 0.59
N GLU A 53 -14.05 -1.08 1.23
CA GLU A 53 -12.72 -1.56 1.65
C GLU A 53 -11.80 -1.85 0.44
N MET A 54 -12.38 -2.37 -0.65
CA MET A 54 -11.66 -2.62 -1.90
C MET A 54 -11.18 -1.32 -2.53
N LYS A 55 -11.98 -0.26 -2.51
CA LYS A 55 -11.61 1.06 -3.04
C LYS A 55 -10.44 1.68 -2.26
N ILE A 56 -10.39 1.45 -0.95
CA ILE A 56 -9.25 1.84 -0.10
C ILE A 56 -8.01 1.03 -0.49
N ALA A 57 -8.14 -0.29 -0.68
CA ALA A 57 -7.04 -1.15 -1.09
C ALA A 57 -6.44 -0.79 -2.46
N GLU A 58 -7.28 -0.43 -3.43
CA GLU A 58 -6.83 0.07 -4.74
C GLU A 58 -6.07 1.40 -4.62
N SER A 59 -6.57 2.32 -3.79
CA SER A 59 -5.91 3.60 -3.52
C SER A 59 -4.55 3.39 -2.83
N ALA A 60 -4.49 2.50 -1.85
CA ALA A 60 -3.25 2.09 -1.17
C ALA A 60 -2.25 1.47 -2.16
N THR A 61 -2.72 0.66 -3.10
CA THR A 61 -1.88 0.07 -4.16
C THR A 61 -1.21 1.14 -5.01
N GLY A 62 -1.91 2.24 -5.28
CA GLY A 62 -1.34 3.42 -5.94
C GLY A 62 -0.23 4.08 -5.10
N VAL A 63 -0.46 4.27 -3.80
CA VAL A 63 0.54 4.82 -2.87
C VAL A 63 1.78 3.93 -2.81
N VAL A 64 1.64 2.62 -2.60
CA VAL A 64 2.77 1.69 -2.51
C VAL A 64 3.54 1.60 -3.83
N SER A 65 2.86 1.64 -4.96
CA SER A 65 3.49 1.68 -6.28
C SER A 65 4.35 2.94 -6.46
N ASN A 66 3.82 4.11 -6.09
CA ASN A 66 4.58 5.36 -6.16
C ASN A 66 5.71 5.43 -5.12
N ALA A 67 5.53 4.82 -3.94
CA ALA A 67 6.58 4.69 -2.93
C ALA A 67 7.75 3.85 -3.43
N LEU A 68 7.49 2.76 -4.16
CA LEU A 68 8.55 1.99 -4.82
C LEU A 68 9.30 2.80 -5.87
N VAL A 69 8.61 3.65 -6.65
CA VAL A 69 9.27 4.57 -7.60
C VAL A 69 10.12 5.58 -6.86
N PHE A 70 9.60 6.19 -5.79
CA PHE A 70 10.35 7.12 -4.93
C PHE A 70 11.65 6.49 -4.41
N ILE A 71 11.58 5.30 -3.79
CA ILE A 71 12.76 4.60 -3.27
C ILE A 71 13.73 4.24 -4.39
N LYS A 72 13.24 3.76 -5.53
CA LYS A 72 14.08 3.41 -6.67
C LYS A 72 14.87 4.62 -7.18
N GLU A 73 14.21 5.75 -7.37
CA GLU A 73 14.88 6.97 -7.87
C GLU A 73 15.78 7.61 -6.79
N LEU A 74 15.44 7.47 -5.51
CA LEU A 74 16.32 7.88 -4.41
C LEU A 74 17.61 7.05 -4.38
N VAL A 75 17.51 5.73 -4.44
CA VAL A 75 18.68 4.83 -4.52
C VAL A 75 19.52 5.14 -5.77
N ARG A 76 18.88 5.43 -6.91
CA ARG A 76 19.58 5.85 -8.13
C ARG A 76 20.35 7.17 -7.93
N THR A 77 19.73 8.13 -7.24
CA THR A 77 20.34 9.43 -6.91
C THR A 77 21.55 9.25 -6.00
N ILE A 78 21.39 8.50 -4.91
CA ILE A 78 22.47 8.11 -3.99
C ILE A 78 23.62 7.41 -4.74
N THR A 79 23.30 6.45 -5.61
CA THR A 79 24.32 5.72 -6.39
C THR A 79 25.08 6.65 -7.35
N GLY A 80 24.40 7.64 -7.93
CA GLY A 80 25.03 8.67 -8.77
C GLY A 80 25.96 9.57 -7.96
N LEU A 81 25.53 9.96 -6.77
CA LEU A 81 26.27 10.80 -5.84
C LEU A 81 27.57 10.14 -5.34
N ILE A 82 27.52 8.86 -4.94
CA ILE A 82 28.70 8.10 -4.47
C ILE A 82 29.80 8.07 -5.55
N LYS A 83 29.44 8.05 -6.84
CA LYS A 83 30.41 8.08 -7.93
C LYS A 83 31.13 9.43 -8.10
N LEU A 84 30.59 10.48 -7.50
CA LEU A 84 31.11 11.85 -7.57
C LEU A 84 31.84 12.26 -6.28
N GLU A 85 31.85 11.39 -5.26
CA GLU A 85 32.52 11.62 -3.99
C GLU A 85 34.02 11.88 -4.22
N LYS A 86 34.51 12.95 -3.60
CA LYS A 86 35.94 13.32 -3.62
C LYS A 86 36.55 12.99 -2.25
N PRO A 87 37.82 12.58 -2.19
CA PRO A 87 38.47 12.20 -0.94
C PRO A 87 38.59 13.34 0.11
N ASP A 88 38.43 14.60 -0.31
CA ASP A 88 38.44 15.78 0.58
C ASP A 88 37.03 16.26 0.96
N ASP A 89 35.97 15.53 0.58
CA ASP A 89 34.60 15.94 0.90
C ASP A 89 34.35 15.74 2.40
N SER A 90 34.10 16.86 3.07
CA SER A 90 33.84 16.90 4.52
C SER A 90 32.66 15.99 4.90
N GLY A 91 32.64 15.47 6.14
CA GLY A 91 31.68 14.48 6.66
C GLY A 91 30.18 14.76 6.41
N ASN A 92 29.82 15.98 6.01
CA ASN A 92 28.48 16.36 5.53
C ASN A 92 27.92 15.43 4.44
N PHE A 93 28.75 14.90 3.54
CA PHE A 93 28.30 13.94 2.51
C PHE A 93 27.81 12.63 3.13
N VAL A 94 28.59 12.10 4.09
CA VAL A 94 28.28 10.88 4.82
C VAL A 94 27.02 11.07 5.68
N ASP A 95 26.90 12.20 6.38
CA ASP A 95 25.72 12.54 7.18
C ASP A 95 24.44 12.59 6.33
N ALA A 96 24.51 13.21 5.15
CA ALA A 96 23.38 13.27 4.23
C ALA A 96 23.01 11.89 3.69
N LEU A 97 24.00 11.06 3.36
CA LEU A 97 23.78 9.70 2.91
C LEU A 97 23.10 8.85 4.00
N GLU A 98 23.56 8.95 5.26
CA GLU A 98 22.98 8.23 6.39
C GLU A 98 21.51 8.62 6.61
N LYS A 99 21.17 9.91 6.54
CA LYS A 99 19.77 10.37 6.62
C LYS A 99 18.92 9.82 5.48
N LEU A 100 19.43 9.85 4.24
CA LEU A 100 18.70 9.34 3.07
C LEU A 100 18.46 7.82 3.17
N LEU A 101 19.42 7.06 3.70
CA LEU A 101 19.26 5.62 3.95
C LEU A 101 18.27 5.34 5.08
N THR A 102 18.32 6.13 6.15
CA THR A 102 17.35 6.06 7.25
C THR A 102 15.92 6.35 6.76
N LEU A 103 15.76 7.32 5.86
CA LEU A 103 14.48 7.60 5.21
C LEU A 103 13.99 6.41 4.37
N CYS A 104 14.88 5.72 3.65
CA CYS A 104 14.51 4.52 2.90
C CYS A 104 13.97 3.42 3.82
N GLN A 105 14.63 3.19 4.96
CA GLN A 105 14.18 2.21 5.94
C GLN A 105 12.82 2.60 6.52
N GLY A 106 12.70 3.83 7.01
CA GLY A 106 11.45 4.31 7.61
C GLY A 106 10.28 4.29 6.62
N MET A 107 10.52 4.52 5.34
CA MET A 107 9.49 4.37 4.29
C MET A 107 9.04 2.90 4.17
N GLY A 108 9.99 1.95 4.22
CA GLY A 108 9.68 0.52 4.23
C GLY A 108 8.76 0.14 5.38
N GLU A 109 9.05 0.61 6.58
CA GLU A 109 8.23 0.38 7.78
C GLU A 109 6.80 0.91 7.61
N GLN A 110 6.62 2.13 7.06
CA GLN A 110 5.28 2.68 6.83
C GLN A 110 4.50 1.93 5.74
N ILE A 111 5.19 1.38 4.74
CA ILE A 111 4.55 0.60 3.68
C ILE A 111 4.12 -0.76 4.19
N ASP A 112 4.92 -1.40 5.03
CA ASP A 112 4.55 -2.67 5.64
C ASP A 112 3.36 -2.48 6.61
N GLU A 113 3.35 -1.40 7.40
CA GLU A 113 2.20 -1.01 8.23
C GLU A 113 0.94 -0.76 7.39
N LEU A 114 1.07 0.01 6.31
CA LEU A 114 -0.04 0.31 5.39
C LEU A 114 -0.61 -0.97 4.77
N GLY A 115 0.26 -1.92 4.38
CA GLY A 115 -0.14 -3.21 3.85
C GLY A 115 -0.91 -4.05 4.86
N ALA A 116 -0.44 -4.10 6.12
CA ALA A 116 -1.09 -4.85 7.19
C ALA A 116 -2.50 -4.31 7.52
N CYS A 117 -2.69 -2.99 7.47
CA CYS A 117 -3.97 -2.35 7.77
C CYS A 117 -5.08 -2.67 6.77
N LEU A 118 -4.76 -3.21 5.59
CA LEU A 118 -5.72 -3.44 4.51
C LEU A 118 -6.51 -4.73 4.63
N TYR A 119 -6.07 -5.64 5.50
CA TYR A 119 -6.82 -6.85 5.82
C TYR A 119 -8.01 -6.50 6.73
N PRO A 120 -9.20 -7.11 6.53
CA PRO A 120 -10.36 -6.85 7.37
C PRO A 120 -10.16 -7.24 8.84
N PRO A 121 -10.72 -6.45 9.78
CA PRO A 121 -11.34 -5.14 9.54
C PRO A 121 -10.28 -4.05 9.29
N GLN A 122 -10.47 -3.21 8.27
CA GLN A 122 -9.49 -2.20 7.90
C GLN A 122 -9.27 -1.13 8.99
N GLU A 123 -8.00 -0.83 9.31
CA GLU A 123 -7.60 0.10 10.37
C GLU A 123 -7.42 1.55 9.85
N LEU A 124 -8.51 2.21 9.44
CA LEU A 124 -8.47 3.53 8.80
C LEU A 124 -7.63 4.60 9.54
N PRO A 125 -7.72 4.75 10.89
CA PRO A 125 -6.92 5.73 11.60
C PRO A 125 -5.41 5.45 11.54
N VAL A 126 -5.04 4.16 11.50
CA VAL A 126 -3.64 3.73 11.40
C VAL A 126 -3.12 4.00 10.00
N MET A 127 -3.92 3.71 8.95
CA MET A 127 -3.59 4.07 7.57
C MET A 127 -3.32 5.57 7.43
N LYS A 128 -4.19 6.42 7.99
CA LYS A 128 -4.01 7.89 7.94
C LYS A 128 -2.71 8.32 8.63
N THR A 129 -2.38 7.71 9.76
CA THR A 129 -1.13 7.95 10.47
C THR A 129 0.10 7.52 9.65
N ALA A 130 0.02 6.38 8.96
CA ALA A 130 1.07 5.91 8.06
C ALA A 130 1.26 6.87 6.87
N LEU A 131 0.17 7.33 6.24
CA LEU A 131 0.20 8.31 5.14
C LEU A 131 0.85 9.64 5.56
N ASP A 132 0.53 10.15 6.75
CA ASP A 132 1.14 11.36 7.31
C ASP A 132 2.66 11.19 7.48
N LYS A 133 3.11 10.03 7.96
CA LYS A 133 4.53 9.72 8.13
C LYS A 133 5.25 9.59 6.78
N ILE A 134 4.63 8.89 5.81
CA ILE A 134 5.15 8.79 4.44
C ILE A 134 5.30 10.20 3.83
N SER A 135 4.27 11.05 3.96
CA SER A 135 4.27 12.41 3.43
C SER A 135 5.43 13.25 4.00
N LYS A 136 5.67 13.17 5.32
CA LYS A 136 6.81 13.83 5.99
C LYS A 136 8.15 13.30 5.49
N GLN A 137 8.30 11.98 5.37
CA GLN A 137 9.53 11.37 4.85
C GLN A 137 9.83 11.79 3.41
N VAL A 138 8.81 11.98 2.56
CA VAL A 138 8.98 12.52 1.21
C VAL A 138 9.50 13.96 1.25
N ASP A 139 8.98 14.80 2.14
CA ASP A 139 9.46 16.18 2.31
C ASP A 139 10.90 16.24 2.82
N GLU A 140 11.23 15.40 3.79
CA GLU A 140 12.59 15.29 4.34
C GLU A 140 13.58 14.79 3.28
N GLY A 141 13.23 13.74 2.54
CA GLY A 141 14.05 13.20 1.47
C GLY A 141 14.27 14.21 0.34
N ARG A 142 13.21 14.94 -0.04
CA ARG A 142 13.32 16.04 -0.99
C ARG A 142 14.32 17.10 -0.53
N LYS A 143 14.15 17.58 0.70
CA LYS A 143 15.02 18.61 1.28
C LYS A 143 16.46 18.16 1.33
N GLU A 144 16.73 16.93 1.78
CA GLU A 144 18.10 16.43 1.89
C GLU A 144 18.76 16.30 0.50
N VAL A 145 18.04 15.78 -0.51
CA VAL A 145 18.55 15.74 -1.91
C VAL A 145 18.82 17.14 -2.47
N GLU A 146 17.97 18.13 -2.15
CA GLU A 146 18.19 19.52 -2.55
C GLU A 146 19.50 20.08 -1.95
N THR A 147 19.87 19.69 -0.73
CA THR A 147 21.15 20.15 -0.12
C THR A 147 22.39 19.62 -0.83
N LEU A 148 22.27 18.50 -1.54
CA LEU A 148 23.35 17.84 -2.24
C LEU A 148 23.65 18.45 -3.61
N ASN A 149 22.86 19.45 -4.04
CA ASN A 149 23.03 20.21 -5.30
C ASN A 149 23.24 19.32 -6.54
N CYS A 150 22.63 18.13 -6.56
CA CYS A 150 22.73 17.18 -7.67
C CYS A 150 21.52 17.24 -8.61
N SER A 151 21.70 16.79 -9.84
CA SER A 151 20.57 16.61 -10.77
C SER A 151 19.75 15.38 -10.35
N ALA A 152 18.53 15.62 -9.89
CA ALA A 152 17.62 14.60 -9.34
C ALA A 152 16.17 14.76 -9.84
N GLU A 153 15.98 15.18 -11.11
CA GLU A 153 14.65 15.48 -11.68
C GLU A 153 13.67 14.31 -11.56
N ALA A 154 14.11 13.09 -11.91
CA ALA A 154 13.29 11.88 -11.80
C ALA A 154 12.85 11.61 -10.35
N PHE A 155 13.73 11.88 -9.37
CA PHE A 155 13.40 11.75 -7.96
C PHE A 155 12.36 12.78 -7.52
N PHE A 156 12.50 14.05 -7.93
CA PHE A 156 11.50 15.08 -7.62
C PHE A 156 10.15 14.81 -8.27
N GLN A 157 10.14 14.26 -9.49
CA GLN A 157 8.92 13.77 -10.11
C GLN A 157 8.29 12.64 -9.28
N GLY A 158 9.09 11.67 -8.82
CA GLY A 158 8.65 10.60 -7.93
C GLY A 158 8.03 11.13 -6.63
N CYS A 159 8.63 12.15 -6.01
CA CYS A 159 8.09 12.83 -4.84
C CYS A 159 6.70 13.41 -5.10
N ASN A 160 6.53 14.11 -6.23
CA ASN A 160 5.26 14.71 -6.60
C ASN A 160 4.17 13.65 -6.86
N SER A 161 4.50 12.60 -7.62
CA SER A 161 3.57 11.49 -7.90
C SER A 161 3.10 10.81 -6.61
N LEU A 162 4.03 10.54 -5.68
CA LEU A 162 3.71 9.93 -4.39
C LEU A 162 2.80 10.83 -3.55
N LYS A 163 3.09 12.14 -3.47
CA LYS A 163 2.21 13.10 -2.77
C LYS A 163 0.82 13.19 -3.36
N ILE A 164 0.68 13.10 -4.67
CA ILE A 164 -0.64 13.09 -5.33
C ILE A 164 -1.40 11.83 -4.91
N SER A 165 -0.79 10.65 -4.97
CA SER A 165 -1.47 9.41 -4.53
C SER A 165 -1.84 9.42 -3.05
N ILE A 166 -1.01 9.99 -2.18
CA ILE A 166 -1.31 10.13 -0.75
C ILE A 166 -2.59 10.95 -0.56
N ARG A 167 -2.68 12.13 -1.20
CA ARG A 167 -3.86 13.00 -1.10
C ARG A 167 -5.14 12.35 -1.61
N LEU A 168 -5.03 11.56 -2.68
CA LEU A 168 -6.17 10.81 -3.21
C LEU A 168 -6.64 9.77 -2.20
N MET A 169 -5.72 9.01 -1.60
CA MET A 169 -6.06 8.03 -0.56
C MET A 169 -6.60 8.69 0.72
N GLU A 170 -6.04 9.82 1.15
CA GLU A 170 -6.56 10.59 2.30
C GLU A 170 -8.02 11.02 2.10
N THR A 171 -8.36 11.48 0.89
CA THR A 171 -9.73 11.86 0.53
C THR A 171 -10.68 10.66 0.60
N GLU A 172 -10.21 9.49 0.13
CA GLU A 172 -10.96 8.25 0.21
C GLU A 172 -11.22 7.83 1.67
N LEU A 173 -10.18 7.84 2.50
CA LEU A 173 -10.28 7.50 3.93
C LEU A 173 -11.25 8.43 4.67
N ASP A 174 -11.20 9.74 4.41
CA ASP A 174 -12.10 10.71 5.04
C ASP A 174 -13.57 10.45 4.66
N SER A 175 -13.82 10.06 3.40
CA SER A 175 -15.17 9.69 2.95
C SER A 175 -15.67 8.42 3.64
N SER A 176 -14.84 7.39 3.74
CA SER A 176 -15.19 6.12 4.40
C SER A 176 -15.41 6.28 5.90
N MET A 177 -14.57 7.05 6.58
CA MET A 177 -14.74 7.35 8.01
C MET A 177 -16.06 8.09 8.27
N THR A 178 -16.44 9.03 7.39
CA THR A 178 -17.72 9.75 7.49
C THR A 178 -18.90 8.79 7.33
N ALA A 179 -18.87 7.91 6.34
CA ALA A 179 -19.93 6.91 6.11
C ALA A 179 -20.09 5.95 7.31
N VAL A 180 -19.00 5.51 7.93
CA VAL A 180 -19.02 4.66 9.13
C VAL A 180 -19.69 5.37 10.31
N ILE A 181 -19.43 6.67 10.49
CA ILE A 181 -20.06 7.47 11.55
C ILE A 181 -21.57 7.62 11.28
N GLU A 182 -21.94 7.95 10.05
CA GLU A 182 -23.36 8.11 9.66
C GLU A 182 -24.17 6.82 9.85
N ALA A 183 -23.62 5.67 9.43
CA ALA A 183 -24.26 4.37 9.63
C ALA A 183 -24.49 4.06 11.11
N LYS A 184 -23.51 4.37 11.98
CA LYS A 184 -23.65 4.22 13.44
C LYS A 184 -24.69 5.17 14.05
N MET A 185 -24.84 6.39 13.53
CA MET A 185 -25.87 7.33 14.02
C MET A 185 -27.28 6.91 13.61
N GLN A 186 -27.43 6.31 12.42
CA GLN A 186 -28.72 5.81 11.93
C GLN A 186 -29.21 4.59 12.71
N SER A 187 -28.32 3.64 13.05
CA SER A 187 -28.73 2.46 13.84
C SER A 187 -29.27 2.82 15.22
N ILE A 188 -28.68 3.82 15.90
CA ILE A 188 -29.13 4.31 17.20
C ILE A 188 -30.53 4.96 17.13
N SER A 189 -30.92 5.49 15.98
CA SER A 189 -32.21 6.17 15.80
C SER A 189 -33.38 5.21 15.55
N VAL A 190 -33.11 3.94 15.22
CA VAL A 190 -34.14 2.93 14.90
C VAL A 190 -34.53 2.09 16.12
N ASP A 191 -33.69 2.06 17.16
CA ASP A 191 -33.89 1.27 18.39
C ASP A 191 -34.72 1.96 19.49
N ASN A 192 -35.53 2.99 19.15
CA ASN A 192 -36.26 3.81 20.12
C ASN A 192 -37.76 3.96 19.82
#